data_AF-A0AA88X892-F1
#
_entry.id   AF-A0AA88X892-F1
#
_cell.length_a   1.000
_cell.length_b   1.000
_cell.length_c   1.000
_cell.angle_alpha   90.00
_cell.angle_beta   90.00
_cell.angle_gamma   90.00
#
_symmetry.space_group_name_H-M   'P 1'
#
loop_
_entity.id
_entity.type
_entity.pdbx_description
1 polymer ?
#
loop_
_entity_poly.entity_id
_entity_poly.type
_entity_poly.pdbx_seq_one_letter_code
_entity_poly.pdbx_strand_id
1 'polypeptide(L)'
;MTEGFLGETLSKFSIWGLYITFVLAVGRFIRLQCSDLRMRIPYENLPSCDRLIAICEDIYAARAEGELGVEEVLYWTLVKIYRSPHMLLEYTKPD
;
A
#
# COMPACT_ATOMS: atom_id res chain seq x y z
N MET A 1 53.76 -1.75 22.76
CA MET A 1 53.01 -0.49 22.58
C MET A 1 52.16 -0.49 21.30
N THR A 2 51.86 -1.64 20.71
CA THR A 2 51.16 -1.76 19.41
C THR A 2 49.72 -2.28 19.52
N GLU A 3 49.34 -2.89 20.65
CA GLU A 3 48.00 -3.49 20.82
C GLU A 3 46.90 -2.45 21.10
N GLY A 4 47.24 -1.30 21.70
CA GLY A 4 46.28 -0.22 21.96
C GLY A 4 45.80 0.50 20.70
N PHE A 5 46.68 0.66 19.70
CA PHE A 5 46.36 1.41 18.48
C PHE A 5 45.39 0.66 17.54
N LEU A 6 45.52 -0.66 17.45
CA LEU A 6 44.61 -1.51 16.69
C LEU A 6 43.22 -1.56 17.32
N GLY A 7 43.12 -1.67 18.65
CA GLY A 7 41.85 -1.64 19.37
C GLY A 7 41.11 -0.30 19.24
N GLU A 8 41.83 0.82 19.37
CA GLU A 8 41.24 2.16 19.21
C GLU A 8 40.80 2.45 17.78
N THR A 9 41.57 2.01 16.77
CA THR A 9 41.19 2.20 15.36
C THR A 9 40.02 1.29 14.97
N LEU A 10 40.00 0.03 15.40
CA LEU A 10 38.87 -0.89 15.21
C LEU A 10 37.59 -0.35 15.85
N SER A 11 37.67 0.18 17.07
CA SER A 11 36.53 0.78 17.75
C SER A 11 36.01 2.01 16.99
N LYS A 12 36.90 2.89 16.54
CA LYS A 12 36.54 4.09 15.74
C LYS A 12 35.90 3.71 14.39
N PHE A 13 36.43 2.71 13.69
CA PHE A 13 35.85 2.19 12.45
C PHE A 13 34.49 1.53 12.67
N SER A 14 34.32 0.79 13.77
CA SER A 14 33.05 0.17 14.15
C SER A 14 31.97 1.22 14.44
N ILE A 15 32.30 2.26 15.22
CA ILE A 15 31.37 3.36 15.53
C ILE A 15 30.96 4.10 14.26
N TRP A 16 31.92 4.37 13.36
CA TRP A 16 31.64 4.97 12.05
C TRP A 16 30.71 4.10 11.20
N GLY A 17 30.96 2.79 11.15
CA GLY A 17 30.12 1.84 10.44
C GLY A 17 28.70 1.80 11.00
N LEU A 18 28.55 1.76 12.32
CA LEU A 18 27.24 1.81 13.00
C LEU A 18 26.50 3.12 12.73
N TYR A 19 27.21 4.25 12.69
CA TYR A 19 26.60 5.54 12.36
C TYR A 19 26.08 5.57 10.92
N ILE A 20 26.89 5.11 9.96
CA ILE A 20 26.49 5.05 8.54
C ILE A 20 25.29 4.12 8.36
N THR A 21 25.30 2.93 8.96
CA THR A 21 24.18 1.98 8.83
C THR A 21 22.91 2.49 9.49
N PHE A 22 23.00 3.12 10.65
CA PHE A 22 21.86 3.74 11.34
C PHE A 22 21.25 4.87 10.51
N VAL A 23 22.08 5.81 10.01
CA VAL A 23 21.60 6.93 9.19
C VAL A 23 20.99 6.43 7.88
N LEU A 24 21.60 5.43 7.24
CA LEU A 24 21.03 4.80 6.03
C LEU A 24 19.72 4.08 6.32
N ALA A 25 19.60 3.39 7.45
CA ALA A 25 18.37 2.71 7.87
C ALA A 25 17.24 3.72 8.12
N VAL A 26 17.52 4.81 8.84
CA VAL A 26 16.54 5.89 9.07
C VAL A 26 16.16 6.60 7.77
N GLY A 27 17.13 6.90 6.90
CA GLY A 27 16.85 7.49 5.59
C GLY A 27 16.02 6.57 4.67
N ARG A 28 16.29 5.27 4.70
CA ARG A 28 15.50 4.24 4.01
C ARG A 28 14.09 4.16 4.59
N PHE A 29 13.93 4.19 5.91
CA PHE A 29 12.64 4.13 6.58
C PHE A 29 11.77 5.35 6.25
N ILE A 30 12.33 6.57 6.35
CA ILE A 30 11.65 7.81 5.95
C ILE A 30 11.24 7.75 4.48
N ARG A 31 12.15 7.31 3.58
CA ARG A 31 11.83 7.14 2.17
C ARG A 31 10.72 6.12 1.94
N LEU A 32 10.67 5.04 2.71
CA LEU A 32 9.65 4.00 2.57
C LEU A 32 8.27 4.56 2.94
N GLN A 33 8.16 5.26 4.08
CA GLN A 33 6.92 5.92 4.52
C GLN A 33 6.44 6.99 3.52
N CYS A 34 7.36 7.79 2.94
CA CYS A 34 7.00 8.76 1.91
C CYS A 34 6.71 8.15 0.52
N SER A 35 7.32 7.01 0.18
CA SER A 35 7.05 6.33 -1.11
C SER A 35 5.74 5.55 -1.06
N ASP A 36 5.36 5.03 0.11
CA ASP A 36 4.11 4.33 0.33
C ASP A 36 2.90 5.27 0.27
N LEU A 37 3.08 6.54 0.70
CA LEU A 37 2.09 7.59 0.48
C LEU A 37 1.77 7.81 -1.01
N ARG A 38 2.77 7.72 -1.91
CA ARG A 38 2.56 7.95 -3.35
C ARG A 38 1.84 6.78 -4.05
N MET A 39 1.96 5.56 -3.52
CA MET A 39 1.21 4.38 -3.98
C MET A 39 -0.22 4.32 -3.42
N ARG A 40 -0.51 5.06 -2.34
CA ARG A 40 -1.85 5.25 -1.78
C ARG A 40 -2.69 6.35 -2.47
N ILE A 41 -2.07 7.32 -3.13
CA ILE A 41 -2.77 8.41 -3.84
C ILE A 41 -3.89 7.91 -4.80
N PRO A 42 -3.70 6.84 -5.60
CA PRO A 42 -4.74 6.33 -6.50
C PRO A 42 -5.95 5.71 -5.79
N TYR A 43 -5.85 5.42 -4.49
CA TYR A 43 -6.90 4.79 -3.70
C TYR A 43 -7.53 5.75 -2.66
N GLU A 44 -6.83 6.83 -2.27
CA GLU A 44 -7.35 7.87 -1.36
C GLU A 44 -8.04 9.05 -2.08
N ASN A 45 -7.77 9.28 -3.37
CA ASN A 45 -8.36 10.39 -4.15
C ASN A 45 -9.32 9.89 -5.25
N LEU A 46 -10.16 8.91 -4.95
CA LEU A 46 -11.32 8.61 -5.80
C LEU A 46 -12.40 9.69 -5.56
N PRO A 47 -12.90 10.36 -6.60
CA PRO A 47 -13.88 11.44 -6.43
C PRO A 47 -15.19 10.99 -5.77
N SER A 48 -15.63 9.75 -6.05
CA SER A 48 -16.80 9.12 -5.43
C SER A 48 -16.65 7.60 -5.39
N CYS A 49 -16.77 7.01 -4.19
CA CYS A 49 -16.78 5.55 -4.01
C CYS A 49 -18.20 4.97 -3.91
N ASP A 50 -19.25 5.81 -3.97
CA ASP A 50 -20.63 5.44 -3.65
C ASP A 50 -21.16 4.31 -4.55
N ARG A 51 -20.81 4.33 -5.85
CA ARG A 51 -21.21 3.27 -6.80
C ARG A 51 -20.53 1.93 -6.51
N LEU A 52 -19.26 1.93 -6.08
CA LEU A 52 -18.55 0.72 -5.69
C LEU A 52 -19.09 0.17 -4.36
N ILE A 53 -19.42 1.06 -3.43
CA ILE A 53 -20.04 0.69 -2.14
C ILE A 53 -21.41 0.06 -2.37
N ALA A 54 -22.24 0.63 -3.27
CA ALA A 54 -23.53 0.05 -3.65
C ALA A 54 -23.39 -1.38 -4.19
N ILE A 55 -22.41 -1.66 -5.07
CA ILE A 55 -22.15 -3.01 -5.57
C ILE A 55 -21.77 -3.97 -4.43
N CYS A 56 -20.96 -3.52 -3.47
CA CYS A 56 -20.60 -4.33 -2.30
C CYS A 56 -21.80 -4.61 -1.39
N GLU A 57 -22.71 -3.64 -1.25
CA GLU A 57 -23.96 -3.77 -0.49
C GLU A 57 -24.93 -4.73 -1.21
N ASP A 58 -25.04 -4.66 -2.53
CA ASP A 58 -25.83 -5.59 -3.34
C ASP A 58 -25.31 -7.03 -3.25
N ILE A 59 -23.98 -7.23 -3.23
CA ILE A 59 -23.36 -8.55 -2.98
C ILE A 59 -23.74 -9.06 -1.58
N TYR A 60 -23.72 -8.18 -0.58
CA TYR A 60 -24.08 -8.52 0.78
C TYR A 60 -25.56 -8.90 0.89
N ALA A 61 -26.45 -8.15 0.23
CA ALA A 61 -27.87 -8.43 0.16
C ALA A 61 -28.16 -9.76 -0.56
N ALA A 62 -27.56 -10.00 -1.74
CA ALA A 62 -27.70 -11.25 -2.49
C ALA A 62 -27.26 -12.47 -1.66
N ARG A 63 -26.19 -12.32 -0.87
CA ARG A 63 -25.74 -13.36 0.06
C ARG A 63 -26.71 -13.58 1.22
N ALA A 64 -27.32 -12.52 1.75
CA ALA A 64 -28.33 -12.61 2.80
C ALA A 64 -29.63 -13.28 2.32
N GLU A 65 -29.96 -13.11 1.04
CA GLU A 65 -31.13 -13.72 0.38
C GLU A 65 -30.86 -15.15 -0.12
N GLY A 66 -29.58 -15.55 -0.23
CA GLY A 66 -29.18 -16.88 -0.72
C GLY A 66 -29.17 -17.01 -2.24
N GLU A 67 -29.23 -15.90 -2.98
CA GLU A 67 -29.23 -15.83 -4.45
C GLU A 67 -27.79 -15.90 -5.00
N LEU A 68 -27.18 -17.09 -4.90
CA LEU A 68 -25.77 -17.33 -5.23
C LEU A 68 -25.42 -17.02 -6.70
N GLY A 69 -26.38 -17.15 -7.63
CA GLY A 69 -26.17 -16.84 -9.04
C GLY A 69 -25.97 -15.34 -9.29
N VAL A 70 -26.70 -14.49 -8.56
CA VAL A 70 -26.57 -13.03 -8.64
C VAL A 70 -25.28 -12.58 -7.95
N GLU A 71 -24.95 -13.19 -6.81
CA GLU A 71 -23.69 -12.96 -6.09
C GLU A 71 -22.47 -13.17 -7.01
N GLU A 72 -22.42 -14.28 -7.74
CA GLU A 72 -21.31 -14.61 -8.62
C GLU A 72 -21.15 -13.58 -9.77
N VAL A 73 -22.27 -13.16 -10.38
CA VAL A 73 -22.25 -12.17 -11.47
C VAL A 73 -21.76 -10.80 -10.98
N LEU A 74 -22.23 -10.34 -9.82
CA LEU A 74 -21.77 -9.10 -9.22
C LEU A 74 -20.30 -9.17 -8.82
N TYR A 75 -19.86 -10.31 -8.26
CA TYR A 75 -18.46 -10.53 -7.90
C TYR A 75 -17.53 -10.46 -9.12
N TRP A 76 -17.90 -11.11 -10.23
CA TRP A 76 -17.13 -11.02 -11.48
C TRP A 76 -17.08 -9.60 -12.03
N THR A 77 -18.15 -8.83 -11.87
CA THR A 77 -18.21 -7.42 -12.29
C THR A 77 -17.24 -6.57 -11.47
N LEU A 78 -17.25 -6.73 -10.13
CA LEU A 78 -16.30 -6.06 -9.23
C LEU A 78 -14.85 -6.37 -9.60
N VAL A 79 -14.52 -7.64 -9.85
CA VAL A 79 -13.17 -8.06 -10.25
C VAL A 79 -12.75 -7.45 -11.59
N LYS A 80 -13.66 -7.38 -12.56
CA LYS A 80 -13.39 -6.74 -13.86
C LYS A 80 -13.12 -5.24 -13.72
N ILE A 81 -13.86 -4.55 -12.85
CA ILE A 81 -13.64 -3.12 -12.56
C ILE A 81 -12.26 -2.91 -11.94
N TYR A 82 -11.89 -3.68 -10.91
CA TYR A 82 -10.56 -3.58 -10.28
C TYR A 82 -9.40 -3.96 -11.21
N ARG A 83 -9.64 -4.83 -12.21
CA ARG A 83 -8.62 -5.23 -13.19
C ARG A 83 -8.33 -4.13 -14.23
N SER A 84 -9.24 -3.17 -14.43
CA SER A 84 -9.10 -2.10 -15.43
C SER A 84 -9.08 -0.73 -14.77
N PRO A 85 -7.92 -0.02 -14.75
CA PRO A 85 -7.82 1.30 -14.13
C PRO A 85 -8.70 2.35 -14.83
N HIS A 86 -9.01 2.14 -16.12
CA HIS A 86 -9.91 3.03 -16.88
C HIS A 86 -11.37 2.88 -16.45
N MET A 87 -11.84 1.64 -16.23
CA MET A 87 -13.20 1.36 -15.77
C MET A 87 -13.40 1.84 -14.33
N LEU A 88 -12.39 1.67 -13.48
CA LEU A 88 -12.42 2.15 -12.10
C LEU A 88 -12.57 3.67 -12.08
N LEU A 89 -11.80 4.39 -12.89
CA LEU A 89 -11.87 5.86 -12.94
C LEU A 89 -13.24 6.35 -13.44
N GLU A 90 -13.82 5.69 -14.44
CA GLU A 90 -15.17 6.02 -14.96
C GLU A 90 -16.29 5.73 -13.95
N TYR A 91 -16.18 4.65 -13.18
CA TYR A 91 -17.12 4.33 -12.10
C TYR A 91 -17.00 5.25 -10.88
N THR A 92 -15.89 5.96 -10.75
CA THR A 92 -15.60 6.87 -9.62
C THR A 92 -15.71 8.35 -9.99
N LYS A 93 -16.18 8.67 -11.20
CA LYS A 93 -16.52 10.04 -11.56
C LYS A 93 -17.73 10.49 -10.73
N PRO A 94 -17.70 11.70 -10.16
CA PRO A 94 -18.90 12.29 -9.60
C PRO A 94 -19.82 12.65 -10.77
N ASP A 95 -21.12 12.37 -10.63
CA ASP A 95 -22.14 12.84 -11.58
C ASP A 95 -22.23 14.37 -11.60
#